data_AF-M6Q3A8-F1
#
_entry.id   AF-M6Q3A8-F1
#
_cell.length_a   1.000
_cell.length_b   1.000
_cell.length_c   1.000
_cell.angle_alpha   90.00
_cell.angle_beta   90.00
_cell.angle_gamma   90.00
#
_symmetry.space_group_name_H-M   'P 1'
#
loop_
_entity.id
_entity.type
_entity.pdbx_description
1 polymer ?
#
loop_
_entity_poly.entity_id
_entity_poly.type
_entity_poly.pdbx_seq_one_letter_code
_entity_poly.pdbx_strand_id
1 'polypeptide(L)'
;MNVLKYKSILLLFSVSFLLSDCIYRDIRVPGLSTNFTQYVLNSDDFQILGTVETEGVYTSWLMFWVTGETGYRELLDKSKALGGDEIINYRFEVEETSILLVVWNRIKWKATAHAIKYREKIKKP
;
A
#
# COMPACT_ATOMS: atom_id res chain seq x y z
N MET A 1 6.53 45.43 -16.97
CA MET A 1 7.54 44.53 -17.59
C MET A 1 7.91 43.32 -16.71
N ASN A 2 7.89 43.43 -15.37
CA ASN A 2 8.27 42.31 -14.47
C ASN A 2 7.23 41.17 -14.36
N VAL A 3 5.94 41.47 -14.51
CA VAL A 3 4.86 40.46 -14.42
C VAL A 3 4.87 39.48 -15.61
N LEU A 4 5.22 39.95 -16.81
CA LEU A 4 5.37 39.07 -17.98
C LEU A 4 6.53 38.07 -17.79
N LYS A 5 7.66 38.54 -17.23
CA LYS A 5 8.82 37.70 -16.95
C LYS A 5 8.48 36.57 -15.97
N TYR A 6 7.73 36.86 -14.91
CA TYR A 6 7.28 35.84 -13.96
C TYR A 6 6.36 34.79 -14.60
N LYS A 7 5.42 35.20 -15.44
CA LYS A 7 4.54 34.27 -16.16
C LYS A 7 5.32 33.35 -17.11
N SER A 8 6.31 33.89 -17.82
CA SER A 8 7.18 33.11 -18.71
C SER A 8 8.08 32.14 -17.94
N ILE A 9 8.63 32.55 -16.80
CA ILE A 9 9.44 31.66 -15.93
C ILE A 9 8.59 30.53 -15.36
N LEU A 10 7.37 30.83 -14.92
CA LEU A 10 6.46 29.82 -14.38
C LEU A 10 6.04 28.80 -15.46
N LEU A 11 5.79 29.29 -16.68
CA LEU A 11 5.48 28.44 -17.84
C LEU A 11 6.65 27.52 -18.21
N LEU A 12 7.88 28.05 -18.22
CA LEU A 12 9.10 27.27 -18.50
C LEU A 12 9.35 26.19 -17.44
N PHE A 13 9.14 26.51 -16.16
CA PHE A 13 9.25 25.53 -15.08
C PHE A 13 8.21 24.40 -15.23
N SER A 14 6.96 24.77 -15.56
CA SER A 14 5.86 23.82 -15.78
C SER A 14 6.15 22.85 -16.93
N VAL A 15 6.62 23.39 -18.06
CA VAL A 15 6.95 22.61 -19.26
C VAL A 15 8.17 21.70 -19.00
N SER A 16 9.16 22.19 -18.26
CA SER A 16 10.35 21.39 -17.91
C SER A 16 10.02 20.23 -16.97
N PHE A 17 9.10 20.44 -16.02
CA PHE A 17 8.61 19.39 -15.12
C PHE A 17 7.78 18.32 -15.85
N LEU A 18 7.02 18.71 -16.88
CA LEU A 18 6.23 17.77 -17.70
C LEU A 18 7.08 16.99 -18.72
N LEU A 19 8.25 17.52 -19.10
CA LEU A 19 9.16 16.90 -20.08
C LEU A 19 10.36 16.20 -19.42
N SER A 20 10.50 16.26 -18.09
CA SER A 20 11.63 15.66 -17.35
C SER A 20 11.51 14.15 -17.18
N ASP A 21 10.44 13.52 -17.67
CA ASP A 21 10.35 12.06 -17.71
C ASP A 21 11.28 11.52 -18.81
N CYS A 22 12.49 11.17 -18.40
CA CYS A 22 13.40 10.36 -19.19
C CYS A 22 12.68 9.07 -19.62
N ILE A 23 12.47 8.89 -20.93
CA ILE A 23 12.01 7.62 -21.48
C ILE A 23 13.16 6.63 -21.35
N TYR A 24 13.18 5.89 -20.25
CA TYR A 24 14.11 4.78 -20.07
C TYR A 24 13.71 3.63 -21.01
N ARG A 25 14.34 3.53 -22.18
CA ARG A 25 14.34 2.31 -22.98
C ARG A 25 15.43 1.38 -22.44
N ASP A 26 15.07 0.10 -22.28
CA ASP A 26 15.93 -0.98 -21.75
C ASP A 26 16.26 -0.90 -20.24
N ILE A 27 15.25 -0.64 -19.40
CA ILE A 27 15.37 -0.95 -17.96
C ILE A 27 15.43 -2.47 -17.80
N ARG A 28 16.63 -3.02 -17.59
CA ARG A 28 16.79 -4.35 -17.01
C ARG A 28 16.62 -4.21 -15.51
N VAL A 29 15.43 -4.49 -15.01
CA VAL A 29 15.20 -4.63 -13.57
C VAL A 29 15.94 -5.88 -13.12
N PRO A 30 17.01 -5.78 -12.30
CA PRO A 30 17.60 -6.98 -11.71
C PRO A 30 16.49 -7.67 -10.92
N GLY A 31 16.20 -8.94 -11.24
CA GLY A 31 15.23 -9.74 -10.50
C GLY A 31 15.58 -9.72 -9.01
N LEU A 32 14.56 -9.81 -8.14
CA LEU A 32 14.65 -9.75 -6.67
C LEU A 32 15.90 -10.50 -6.16
N SER A 33 17.01 -9.77 -6.03
CA SER A 33 18.14 -10.22 -5.24
C SER A 33 17.60 -10.26 -3.83
N THR A 34 17.53 -11.45 -3.24
CA THR A 34 17.04 -11.68 -1.88
C THR A 34 18.04 -11.08 -0.88
N ASN A 35 18.06 -9.75 -0.80
CA ASN A 35 18.75 -8.96 0.23
C ASN A 35 17.95 -8.94 1.54
N PHE A 36 16.84 -9.69 1.60
CA PHE A 36 15.95 -9.80 2.75
C PHE A 36 15.88 -11.27 3.18
N THR A 37 15.96 -11.49 4.50
CA THR A 37 15.66 -12.79 5.09
C THR A 37 14.20 -13.13 4.83
N GLN A 38 13.96 -14.25 4.14
CA GLN A 38 12.63 -14.79 3.91
C GLN A 38 12.46 -16.08 4.71
N TYR A 39 11.38 -16.16 5.49
CA TYR A 39 10.98 -17.40 6.15
C TYR A 39 9.91 -18.07 5.30
N VAL A 40 10.20 -19.26 4.78
CA VAL A 40 9.23 -20.08 4.05
C VAL A 40 8.47 -20.91 5.07
N LEU A 41 7.17 -20.63 5.23
CA LEU A 41 6.27 -21.36 6.13
C LEU A 41 5.51 -22.41 5.34
N ASN A 42 5.49 -23.66 5.81
CA ASN A 42 4.65 -24.71 5.23
C ASN A 42 3.32 -24.82 5.99
N SER A 43 2.32 -25.46 5.36
CA SER A 43 1.00 -25.70 5.95
C SER A 43 1.05 -26.44 7.29
N ASP A 44 2.14 -27.17 7.56
CA ASP A 44 2.34 -27.91 8.81
C ASP A 44 2.86 -27.04 9.96
N ASP A 45 3.26 -25.81 9.68
CA ASP A 45 3.89 -24.91 10.67
C ASP A 45 2.90 -23.92 11.28
N PHE A 46 1.70 -23.83 10.70
CA PHE A 46 0.64 -22.96 11.19
C PHE A 46 -0.74 -23.63 11.13
N GLN A 47 -1.68 -23.04 11.84
CA GLN A 47 -3.10 -23.35 11.76
C GLN A 47 -3.83 -22.07 11.35
N ILE A 48 -4.64 -22.16 10.31
CA ILE A 48 -5.53 -21.07 9.91
C ILE A 48 -6.70 -21.05 10.90
N LEU A 49 -6.88 -19.92 11.57
CA LEU A 49 -7.96 -19.71 12.54
C LEU A 49 -9.24 -19.17 11.86
N GLY A 50 -9.07 -18.47 10.74
CA GLY A 50 -10.17 -17.90 9.97
C GLY A 50 -9.72 -16.75 9.09
N THR A 51 -10.69 -16.13 8.41
CA THR A 51 -10.47 -14.96 7.57
C THR A 51 -10.81 -13.71 8.36
N VAL A 52 -9.93 -12.71 8.35
CA VAL A 52 -10.16 -11.38 8.91
C VAL A 52 -10.31 -10.37 7.78
N GLU A 53 -11.28 -9.49 7.91
CA GLU A 53 -11.58 -8.45 6.92
C GLU A 53 -11.63 -7.09 7.59
N THR A 54 -11.15 -6.07 6.90
CA THR A 54 -11.34 -4.68 7.30
C THR A 54 -11.52 -3.81 6.07
N GLU A 55 -12.31 -2.76 6.20
CA GLU A 55 -12.63 -1.84 5.12
C GLU A 55 -12.45 -0.42 5.63
N GLY A 56 -12.11 0.48 4.72
CA GLY A 56 -11.96 1.88 5.08
C GLY A 56 -12.14 2.79 3.89
N VAL A 57 -12.25 4.08 4.21
CA VAL A 57 -12.40 5.13 3.21
C VAL A 57 -11.26 6.12 3.40
N TYR A 58 -10.48 6.27 2.34
CA TYR A 58 -9.52 7.33 2.19
C TYR A 58 -10.16 8.45 1.38
N THR A 59 -10.04 9.68 1.86
CA THR A 59 -10.46 10.87 1.11
C THR A 59 -9.28 11.83 0.99
N SER A 60 -9.10 12.36 -0.21
CA SER A 60 -8.08 13.35 -0.52
C SER A 60 -8.71 14.56 -1.19
N TRP A 61 -8.42 15.75 -0.66
CA TRP A 61 -8.82 17.04 -1.23
C TRP A 61 -7.60 17.74 -1.79
N LEU A 62 -7.65 18.08 -3.09
CA LEU A 62 -6.58 18.80 -3.78
C LEU A 62 -5.20 18.13 -3.66
N MET A 63 -5.14 16.83 -3.31
CA MET A 63 -3.91 16.12 -2.92
C MET A 63 -3.15 16.71 -1.71
N PHE A 64 -3.69 17.73 -1.04
CA PHE A 64 -3.07 18.39 0.12
C PHE A 64 -3.59 17.86 1.44
N TRP A 65 -4.88 17.51 1.49
CA TRP A 65 -5.50 17.04 2.72
C TRP A 65 -5.90 15.59 2.55
N VAL A 66 -5.21 14.73 3.27
CA VAL A 66 -5.36 13.28 3.21
C VAL A 66 -5.87 12.77 4.55
N THR A 67 -7.03 12.11 4.54
CA THR A 67 -7.58 11.43 5.72
C THR A 67 -7.82 9.96 5.38
N GLY A 68 -7.30 9.06 6.19
CA GLY A 68 -7.52 7.61 6.04
C GLY A 68 -7.13 6.83 7.29
N GLU A 69 -7.72 5.65 7.43
CA GLU A 69 -7.52 4.73 8.56
C GLU A 69 -6.44 3.69 8.24
N THR A 70 -5.90 3.05 9.29
CA THR A 70 -4.80 2.08 9.18
C THR A 70 -5.31 0.64 9.04
N GLY A 71 -5.38 0.13 7.80
CA GLY A 71 -5.94 -1.21 7.54
C GLY A 71 -5.13 -2.41 8.03
N TYR A 72 -3.80 -2.37 7.95
CA TYR A 72 -2.97 -3.53 8.37
C TYR A 72 -3.06 -3.78 9.89
N ARG A 73 -3.03 -2.70 10.68
CA ARG A 73 -3.08 -2.78 12.14
C ARG A 73 -4.40 -3.37 12.63
N GLU A 74 -5.50 -2.96 12.04
CA GLU A 74 -6.83 -3.49 12.35
C GLU A 74 -6.96 -4.99 12.03
N LEU A 75 -6.40 -5.44 10.90
CA LEU A 75 -6.38 -6.87 10.58
C LEU A 75 -5.55 -7.68 11.58
N LEU A 76 -4.41 -7.14 12.01
CA LEU A 76 -3.58 -7.79 13.02
C LEU A 76 -4.29 -7.84 14.38
N ASP A 77 -4.93 -6.74 14.79
CA ASP A 77 -5.68 -6.69 16.05
C ASP A 77 -6.89 -7.66 16.02
N LYS A 78 -7.58 -7.76 14.87
CA LYS A 78 -8.63 -8.78 14.64
C LYS A 78 -8.07 -10.21 14.67
N SER A 79 -6.89 -10.45 14.10
CA SER A 79 -6.22 -11.76 14.17
C SER A 79 -5.88 -12.13 15.62
N LYS A 80 -5.30 -11.20 16.39
CA LYS A 80 -5.00 -11.38 17.81
C LYS A 80 -6.24 -11.64 18.65
N ALA A 81 -7.35 -10.96 18.36
CA ALA A 81 -8.63 -11.21 19.02
C ALA A 81 -9.16 -12.64 18.78
N LEU A 82 -8.84 -13.25 17.64
CA LEU A 82 -9.14 -14.65 17.33
C LEU A 82 -8.12 -15.64 17.96
N GLY A 83 -7.09 -15.14 18.65
CA GLY A 83 -6.00 -15.94 19.20
C GLY A 83 -4.93 -16.31 18.18
N GLY A 84 -4.85 -15.58 17.06
CA GLY A 84 -3.80 -15.69 16.06
C GLY A 84 -2.56 -14.90 16.41
N ASP A 85 -1.42 -15.41 15.98
CA ASP A 85 -0.12 -14.77 16.15
C ASP A 85 0.16 -13.79 15.01
N GLU A 86 -0.29 -14.12 13.80
CA GLU A 86 0.03 -13.37 12.58
C GLU A 86 -1.08 -13.45 11.52
N ILE A 87 -0.89 -12.80 10.38
CA ILE A 87 -1.77 -12.85 9.21
C ILE A 87 -1.00 -13.25 7.95
N ILE A 88 -1.61 -14.06 7.09
CA ILE A 88 -1.05 -14.47 5.79
C ILE A 88 -2.04 -14.24 4.65
N ASN A 89 -1.57 -14.36 3.41
CA ASN A 89 -2.37 -14.19 2.19
C ASN A 89 -3.16 -12.88 2.20
N TYR A 90 -2.48 -11.80 2.55
CA TYR A 90 -3.05 -10.45 2.53
C TYR A 90 -3.47 -10.08 1.11
N ARG A 91 -4.76 -9.78 0.95
CA ARG A 91 -5.34 -9.25 -0.28
C ARG A 91 -5.92 -7.86 -0.01
N PHE A 92 -5.58 -6.92 -0.88
CA PHE A 92 -6.05 -5.54 -0.82
C PHE A 92 -6.78 -5.22 -2.11
N GLU A 93 -8.06 -4.86 -1.99
CA GLU A 93 -8.92 -4.43 -3.08
C GLU A 93 -9.21 -2.94 -2.90
N VAL A 94 -9.14 -2.20 -4.01
CA VAL A 94 -9.23 -0.74 -4.00
C VAL A 94 -10.18 -0.30 -5.09
N GLU A 95 -11.16 0.52 -4.70
CA GLU A 95 -12.05 1.22 -5.62
C GLU A 95 -11.77 2.72 -5.53
N GLU A 96 -11.24 3.28 -6.61
CA GLU A 96 -10.94 4.70 -6.71
C GLU A 96 -12.03 5.45 -7.48
N THR A 97 -12.51 6.55 -6.88
CA THR A 97 -13.37 7.52 -7.53
C THR A 97 -12.68 8.87 -7.51
N SER A 98 -12.40 9.41 -8.70
CA SER A 98 -11.71 10.69 -8.85
C SER A 98 -12.62 11.72 -9.55
N ILE A 99 -12.67 12.93 -9.00
CA ILE A 99 -13.28 14.09 -9.64
C ILE A 99 -12.16 15.03 -10.09
N LEU A 100 -12.08 15.25 -11.40
CA LEU A 100 -11.10 16.14 -12.03
C LEU A 100 -9.64 15.79 -11.68
N LEU A 101 -9.32 14.49 -11.48
CA LEU A 101 -8.00 13.92 -11.15
C LEU A 101 -7.39 14.35 -9.81
N VAL A 102 -7.52 15.63 -9.46
CA VAL A 102 -6.82 16.25 -8.34
C VAL A 102 -7.75 16.96 -7.37
N VAL A 103 -8.97 17.34 -7.77
CA VAL A 103 -9.84 18.17 -6.93
C VAL A 103 -10.34 17.40 -5.73
N TRP A 104 -10.84 16.19 -5.98
CA TRP A 104 -11.34 15.31 -4.94
C TRP A 104 -11.17 13.86 -5.34
N ASN A 105 -10.55 13.09 -4.46
CA ASN A 105 -10.36 11.66 -4.64
C ASN A 105 -10.95 10.94 -3.44
N ARG A 106 -11.75 9.91 -3.70
CA ARG A 106 -12.25 8.99 -2.69
C ARG A 106 -11.83 7.58 -3.08
N ILE A 107 -11.13 6.94 -2.16
CA ILE A 107 -10.64 5.59 -2.32
C ILE A 107 -11.32 4.74 -1.25
N LYS A 108 -12.19 3.83 -1.67
CA LYS A 108 -12.68 2.77 -0.79
C LYS A 108 -11.72 1.62 -0.90
N TRP A 109 -11.30 1.07 0.22
CA TRP A 109 -10.42 -0.08 0.21
C TRP A 109 -10.97 -1.17 1.12
N LYS A 110 -10.76 -2.42 0.70
CA LYS A 110 -11.10 -3.61 1.45
C LYS A 110 -9.84 -4.47 1.56
N ALA A 111 -9.44 -4.78 2.79
CA ALA A 111 -8.31 -5.63 3.08
C ALA A 111 -8.82 -6.93 3.71
N THR A 112 -8.34 -8.06 3.19
CA THR A 112 -8.68 -9.39 3.70
C THR A 112 -7.39 -10.17 3.94
N ALA A 113 -7.34 -10.96 5.01
CA ALA A 113 -6.20 -11.82 5.31
C ALA A 113 -6.66 -13.05 6.08
N HIS A 114 -5.84 -14.10 6.12
CA HIS A 114 -6.09 -15.25 6.99
C HIS A 114 -5.32 -15.10 8.29
N ALA A 115 -6.03 -15.14 9.41
CA ALA A 115 -5.45 -15.21 10.74
C ALA A 115 -4.81 -16.58 10.94
N ILE A 116 -3.54 -16.60 11.34
CA ILE A 116 -2.80 -17.83 11.61
C ILE A 116 -2.30 -17.86 13.03
N LYS A 117 -2.24 -19.08 13.57
CA LYS A 117 -1.53 -19.40 14.78
C LYS A 117 -0.36 -20.31 14.43
N TYR A 118 0.84 -19.99 14.88
CA TYR A 118 1.97 -20.88 14.69
C TYR A 118 1.72 -22.14 15.52
N ARG A 119 1.88 -23.30 14.88
CA ARG A 119 1.95 -24.54 15.64
C ARG A 119 3.30 -24.48 16.34
N GLU A 120 3.33 -24.53 17.67
CA GLU A 120 4.57 -24.56 18.43
C GLU A 120 5.42 -25.78 18.00
N LYS A 121 6.29 -25.61 17.01
CA LYS A 121 7.36 -26.54 16.67
C LYS A 121 8.72 -26.06 17.18
N ILE A 122 8.78 -24.91 17.84
CA ILE A 122 9.96 -24.45 18.57
C ILE A 122 9.80 -24.78 20.06
N LYS A 123 9.67 -26.07 20.36
CA LYS A 123 10.31 -26.63 21.55
C LYS A 123 11.35 -27.61 21.07
N LYS A 124 12.59 -27.14 20.96
CA LYS A 124 13.81 -27.93 21.11
C LYS A 124 15.05 -27.03 20.98
N PRO A 125 16.09 -27.37 21.73
CA PRO A 125 16.30 -27.22 23.16
C PRO A 125 16.91 -25.87 23.55
#